data_AF-A0A857DJD1-F1
#
_entry.id   AF-A0A857DJD1-F1
#
_cell.length_a   1.000
_cell.length_b   1.000
_cell.length_c   1.000
_cell.angle_alpha   90.00
_cell.angle_beta   90.00
_cell.angle_gamma   90.00
#
_symmetry.space_group_name_H-M   'P 1'
#
loop_
_entity.id
_entity.type
_entity.pdbx_description
1 polymer ?
#
loop_
_entity_poly.entity_id
_entity_poly.type
_entity_poly.pdbx_seq_one_letter_code
_entity_poly.pdbx_strand_id
1 'polypeptide(L)'
;MSNKSLSELLEKDLAVGYVYGYDGTRQVFYFENSPANIANFIMLHSENTDKIVLTDQVDRLILNTFGEFINQCPDQAFLQEVLRELVPMQMGEKEPSEILTANEDEFTKLLYEEDQQVTEAELRML
;
A
#
# COMPACT_ATOMS: atom_id res chain seq x y z
N MET A 1 13.23 2.86 -9.81
CA MET A 1 13.76 2.35 -8.53
C MET A 1 14.52 1.05 -8.80
N SER A 2 15.57 0.74 -8.04
CA SER A 2 16.36 -0.50 -8.21
C SER A 2 15.59 -1.68 -7.59
N ASN A 3 15.59 -2.87 -8.22
CA ASN A 3 14.91 -4.07 -7.70
C ASN A 3 15.28 -4.41 -6.24
N LYS A 4 16.47 -3.98 -5.80
CA LYS A 4 16.98 -4.15 -4.42
C LYS A 4 16.22 -3.34 -3.36
N SER A 5 15.55 -2.24 -3.71
CA SER A 5 14.75 -1.49 -2.74
C SER A 5 13.37 -2.11 -2.52
N LEU A 6 12.82 -2.80 -3.53
CA LEU A 6 11.48 -3.38 -3.43
C LEU A 6 11.44 -4.69 -2.63
N SER A 7 12.54 -5.45 -2.59
CA SER A 7 12.63 -6.66 -1.76
C SER A 7 12.42 -6.39 -0.27
N GLU A 8 12.67 -5.15 0.18
CA GLU A 8 12.39 -4.72 1.56
C GLU A 8 10.92 -4.88 1.93
N LEU A 9 9.99 -4.86 0.96
CA LEU A 9 8.57 -5.09 1.20
C LEU A 9 8.26 -6.50 1.71
N LEU A 10 9.05 -7.50 1.34
CA LEU A 10 8.81 -8.90 1.75
C LEU A 10 9.03 -9.11 3.26
N GLU A 11 9.74 -8.19 3.92
CA GLU A 11 10.03 -8.24 5.36
C GLU A 11 9.03 -7.41 6.20
N LYS A 12 8.02 -6.80 5.57
CA LYS A 12 7.10 -5.85 6.19
C LYS A 12 5.70 -6.43 6.35
N ASP A 13 4.95 -5.87 7.29
CA ASP A 13 3.48 -5.99 7.27
C ASP A 13 2.96 -5.13 6.12
N LEU A 14 2.22 -5.72 5.19
CA LEU A 14 1.81 -5.06 3.95
C LEU A 14 0.31 -4.78 3.92
N ALA A 15 -0.02 -3.59 3.45
CA ALA A 15 -1.35 -3.26 2.97
C ALA A 15 -1.41 -3.50 1.45
N VAL A 16 -2.57 -3.97 1.00
CA VAL A 16 -2.92 -4.09 -0.42
C VAL A 16 -3.87 -2.95 -0.77
N GLY A 17 -3.44 -2.06 -1.66
CA GLY A 17 -4.20 -0.90 -2.10
C GLY A 17 -4.85 -1.10 -3.45
N TYR A 18 -6.18 -1.08 -3.48
CA TYR A 18 -6.98 -1.09 -4.69
C TYR A 18 -7.44 0.34 -5.00
N VAL A 19 -6.91 0.94 -6.07
CA VAL A 19 -7.26 2.28 -6.52
C VAL A 19 -8.25 2.17 -7.68
N TYR A 20 -9.44 2.71 -7.51
CA TYR A 20 -10.49 2.72 -8.53
C TYR A 20 -10.64 4.13 -9.12
N GLY A 21 -10.41 4.26 -10.42
CA GLY A 21 -10.59 5.52 -11.15
C GLY A 21 -12.04 5.76 -11.56
N TYR A 22 -12.41 7.03 -11.77
CA TYR A 22 -13.74 7.39 -12.32
C TYR A 22 -13.99 6.84 -13.74
N ASP A 23 -12.92 6.47 -14.45
CA ASP A 23 -12.96 5.84 -15.77
C ASP A 23 -13.22 4.32 -15.72
N GLY A 24 -13.37 3.75 -14.52
CA GLY A 24 -13.57 2.32 -14.30
C GLY A 24 -12.28 1.51 -14.26
N THR A 25 -11.10 2.15 -14.27
CA THR A 25 -9.83 1.47 -14.07
C THR A 25 -9.68 0.97 -12.63
N ARG A 26 -8.89 -0.10 -12.46
CA ARG A 26 -8.46 -0.61 -11.16
C ARG A 26 -6.97 -0.86 -11.19
N GLN A 27 -6.24 -0.30 -10.24
CA GLN A 27 -4.82 -0.56 -10.02
C GLN A 27 -4.62 -1.18 -8.64
N VAL A 28 -3.63 -2.07 -8.52
CA VAL A 28 -3.32 -2.80 -7.28
C VAL A 28 -1.89 -2.50 -6.88
N PHE A 29 -1.70 -2.16 -5.62
CA PHE A 29 -0.40 -1.79 -5.05
C PHE A 29 -0.15 -2.49 -3.72
N TYR A 30 1.11 -2.72 -3.41
CA TYR A 30 1.60 -3.32 -2.17
C TYR A 30 2.60 -2.35 -1.53
N PHE A 31 2.41 -2.07 -0.24
CA PHE A 31 3.25 -1.16 0.52
C PHE A 31 3.15 -1.44 2.03
N GLU A 32 4.12 -0.95 2.80
CA GLU A 32 4.15 -1.17 4.26
C GLU A 32 2.92 -0.55 4.95
N ASN A 33 2.21 -1.37 5.73
CA ASN A 33 1.02 -1.04 6.49
C ASN A 33 1.35 -0.18 7.72
N SER A 34 1.58 1.11 7.48
CA SER A 34 1.77 2.11 8.54
C SER A 34 0.80 3.29 8.35
N PRO A 35 0.42 3.99 9.43
CA PRO A 35 -0.46 5.16 9.33
C PRO A 35 0.08 6.23 8.37
N ALA A 36 1.38 6.48 8.42
CA ALA A 36 2.05 7.44 7.55
C ALA A 36 2.02 7.01 6.09
N ASN A 37 2.34 5.74 5.77
CA ASN A 37 2.32 5.28 4.39
C ASN A 37 0.91 5.25 3.82
N ILE A 38 -0.09 4.86 4.61
CA ILE A 38 -1.49 4.87 4.19
C ILE A 38 -1.95 6.30 3.87
N ALA A 39 -1.64 7.27 4.74
CA ALA A 39 -1.99 8.66 4.50
C ALA A 39 -1.31 9.21 3.23
N ASN A 40 -0.01 8.93 3.04
CA ASN A 40 0.70 9.32 1.81
C ASN A 40 0.12 8.61 0.58
N PHE A 41 -0.19 7.32 0.67
CA PHE A 41 -0.76 6.54 -0.43
C PHE A 41 -2.09 7.12 -0.90
N ILE A 42 -2.98 7.48 0.03
CA ILE A 42 -4.28 8.11 -0.28
C ILE A 42 -4.05 9.41 -1.06
N MET A 43 -3.14 10.27 -0.59
CA MET A 43 -2.89 11.57 -1.22
C MET A 43 -2.15 11.47 -2.55
N LEU A 44 -1.21 10.53 -2.69
CA LEU A 44 -0.50 10.28 -3.96
C LEU A 44 -1.44 9.75 -5.06
N HIS A 45 -2.56 9.13 -4.68
CA HIS A 45 -3.55 8.57 -5.60
C HIS A 45 -4.88 9.31 -5.54
N SER A 46 -4.94 10.55 -5.04
CA SER A 46 -6.21 11.28 -4.91
C SER A 46 -6.76 11.77 -6.25
N GLU A 47 -5.89 12.05 -7.23
CA GLU A 47 -6.29 12.60 -8.52
C GLU A 47 -7.06 11.56 -9.37
N ASN A 48 -8.24 11.96 -9.87
CA ASN A 48 -9.12 11.13 -10.70
C ASN A 48 -9.58 9.79 -10.09
N THR A 49 -9.51 9.67 -8.76
CA THR A 49 -9.89 8.47 -8.02
C THR A 49 -11.32 8.56 -7.46
N ASP A 50 -12.14 7.55 -7.77
CA ASP A 50 -13.47 7.35 -7.20
C ASP A 50 -13.35 6.89 -5.73
N LYS A 51 -12.54 5.85 -5.50
CA LYS A 51 -12.30 5.30 -4.17
C LYS A 51 -11.01 4.51 -4.11
N ILE A 52 -10.50 4.39 -2.90
CA ILE A 52 -9.42 3.49 -2.54
C ILE A 52 -9.98 2.48 -1.54
N VAL A 53 -9.63 1.21 -1.71
CA VAL A 53 -9.89 0.16 -0.72
C VAL A 53 -8.55 -0.41 -0.29
N LEU A 54 -8.29 -0.43 1.01
CA LEU A 54 -7.08 -1.02 1.59
C LEU A 54 -7.43 -2.26 2.38
N THR A 55 -6.74 -3.36 2.12
CA THR A 55 -6.85 -4.61 2.89
C THR A 55 -5.49 -5.06 3.41
N ASP A 56 -5.50 -5.98 4.37
CA ASP A 56 -4.31 -6.79 4.63
C ASP A 56 -4.14 -7.85 3.52
N GLN A 57 -3.08 -8.65 3.60
CA GLN A 57 -2.77 -9.71 2.63
C GLN A 57 -3.78 -10.88 2.66
N VAL A 58 -4.70 -10.92 3.61
CA VAL A 58 -5.75 -11.95 3.73
C VAL A 58 -7.15 -11.35 3.53
N ASP A 59 -7.22 -10.26 2.76
CA ASP A 59 -8.44 -9.56 2.33
C ASP A 59 -9.31 -8.99 3.47
N ARG A 60 -8.73 -8.73 4.65
CA ARG A 60 -9.45 -8.04 5.72
C ARG A 60 -9.35 -6.54 5.51
N LEU A 61 -10.50 -5.86 5.56
CA LEU A 61 -10.57 -4.41 5.37
C LEU A 61 -9.77 -3.66 6.45
N ILE A 62 -8.81 -2.85 6.02
CA ILE A 62 -8.10 -1.87 6.84
C ILE A 62 -8.90 -0.56 6.83
N LEU A 63 -9.12 0.01 5.64
CA LEU A 63 -10.00 1.16 5.43
C LEU A 63 -10.45 1.29 3.98
N ASN A 64 -11.43 2.15 3.73
CA ASN A 64 -11.76 2.62 2.38
C ASN A 64 -12.04 4.13 2.36
N THR A 65 -12.05 4.70 1.17
CA THR A 65 -12.25 6.14 0.95
C THR A 65 -13.38 6.44 -0.03
N PHE A 66 -13.82 7.71 -0.04
CA PHE A 66 -14.42 8.37 -1.20
C PHE A 66 -13.45 9.46 -1.66
N GLY A 67 -12.86 9.30 -2.85
CA GLY A 67 -11.68 10.06 -3.25
C GLY A 67 -10.58 9.96 -2.19
N GLU A 68 -10.16 11.08 -1.63
CA GLU A 68 -9.14 11.16 -0.58
C GLU A 68 -9.69 11.07 0.87
N PHE A 69 -11.01 11.09 1.06
CA PHE A 69 -11.59 11.10 2.40
C PHE A 69 -11.89 9.68 2.89
N ILE A 70 -11.40 9.33 4.08
CA ILE A 70 -11.69 8.04 4.70
C ILE A 70 -13.19 7.93 4.97
N ASN A 71 -13.80 6.87 4.47
CA ASN A 71 -15.22 6.56 4.62
C ASN A 71 -15.44 5.52 5.74
N GLN A 72 -14.69 4.41 5.71
CA GLN A 72 -14.78 3.36 6.73
C GLN A 72 -13.39 2.92 7.17
N CYS A 73 -13.20 2.74 8.47
CA CYS A 73 -12.03 2.10 9.08
C CYS A 73 -12.51 1.33 10.33
N PRO A 74 -12.40 -0.01 10.38
CA PRO A 74 -12.90 -0.78 11.53
C PRO A 74 -12.17 -0.47 12.84
N ASP A 75 -10.87 -0.21 12.78
CA ASP A 75 -10.06 0.16 13.94
C ASP A 75 -10.04 1.68 14.14
N GLN A 76 -10.76 2.13 15.17
CA GLN A 76 -10.89 3.56 15.47
C GLN A 76 -9.62 4.18 16.06
N ALA A 77 -8.78 3.41 16.74
CA ALA A 77 -7.51 3.94 17.26
C ALA A 77 -6.55 4.18 16.08
N PHE A 78 -6.46 3.20 15.19
CA PHE A 78 -5.69 3.31 13.95
C PHE A 78 -6.16 4.46 13.06
N LEU A 79 -7.48 4.66 12.93
CA LEU A 79 -8.05 5.79 12.21
C LEU A 79 -7.50 7.14 12.70
N GLN A 80 -7.38 7.34 14.01
CA GLN A 80 -6.84 8.59 14.56
C GLN A 80 -5.37 8.79 14.22
N GLU A 81 -4.58 7.71 14.13
CA GLU A 81 -3.19 7.77 13.72
C GLU A 81 -3.06 8.14 12.24
N VAL A 82 -3.87 7.53 11.37
CA VAL A 82 -3.90 7.86 9.93
C VAL A 82 -4.33 9.32 9.72
N LEU A 83 -5.39 9.77 10.41
CA LEU A 83 -5.89 11.15 10.27
C LEU A 83 -4.87 12.20 10.71
N ARG A 84 -4.03 11.90 11.70
CA ARG A 84 -2.96 12.81 12.14
C ARG A 84 -1.96 13.10 11.02
N GLU A 85 -1.71 12.13 10.16
CA GLU A 85 -0.83 12.28 8.99
C GLU A 85 -1.59 12.85 7.77
N LEU A 86 -2.83 12.38 7.54
CA LEU A 86 -3.62 12.70 6.35
C LEU A 86 -4.15 14.14 6.33
N VAL A 87 -4.70 14.63 7.45
CA VAL A 87 -5.37 15.95 7.49
C VAL A 87 -4.42 17.08 7.09
N PRO A 88 -3.17 17.18 7.59
CA PRO A 88 -2.24 18.21 7.11
C PRO A 88 -2.02 18.21 5.60
N MET A 89 -2.06 17.04 4.95
CA MET A 89 -1.92 16.94 3.49
C MET A 89 -3.17 17.42 2.75
N GLN A 90 -4.36 17.06 3.24
CA GLN A 90 -5.64 17.53 2.68
C GLN A 90 -5.81 19.05 2.85
N MET A 91 -5.24 19.63 3.91
CA MET A 91 -5.25 21.07 4.15
C MET A 91 -4.17 21.83 3.37
N GLY A 92 -3.28 21.14 2.65
CA GLY A 92 -2.14 21.74 1.95
C GLY A 92 -1.03 22.26 2.88
N GLU A 93 -1.01 21.82 4.14
CA GLU A 93 0.01 22.18 5.12
C GLU A 93 1.27 21.31 5.01
N LYS A 94 1.13 20.12 4.38
CA LYS A 94 2.19 19.14 4.16
C LYS A 94 2.03 18.50 2.78
N GLU A 95 3.10 18.37 2.01
CA GLU A 95 3.06 17.61 0.75
C GLU A 95 3.17 16.10 1.02
N PRO A 96 2.51 15.23 0.22
CA PRO A 96 2.69 13.80 0.31
C PRO A 96 4.13 13.41 -0.02
N SER A 97 4.68 12.51 0.78
CA SER A 97 6.00 11.92 0.57
C SER A 97 5.90 10.68 -0.30
N GLU A 98 6.87 10.48 -1.19
CA GLU A 98 7.01 9.21 -1.91
C GLU A 98 7.18 8.06 -0.91
N ILE A 99 6.51 6.95 -1.19
CA ILE A 99 6.60 5.73 -0.40
C ILE A 99 7.04 4.58 -1.29
N LEU A 100 7.67 3.56 -0.68
CA LEU A 100 8.01 2.34 -1.39
C LEU A 100 6.72 1.56 -1.70
N THR A 101 6.35 1.51 -2.97
CA THR A 101 5.20 0.75 -3.48
C THR A 101 5.64 -0.20 -4.59
N ALA A 102 5.06 -1.40 -4.62
CA ALA A 102 5.12 -2.28 -5.78
C ALA A 102 3.72 -2.39 -6.40
N ASN A 103 3.62 -2.35 -7.73
CA ASN A 103 2.39 -2.78 -8.41
C ASN A 103 2.26 -4.31 -8.44
N GLU A 104 1.14 -4.83 -8.95
CA GLU A 104 0.86 -6.27 -8.99
C GLU A 104 1.93 -7.10 -9.73
N ASP A 105 2.41 -6.63 -10.89
CA ASP A 105 3.43 -7.33 -11.67
C ASP A 105 4.79 -7.31 -10.96
N GLU A 106 5.16 -6.16 -10.40
CA GLU A 106 6.38 -6.00 -9.62
C GLU A 106 6.38 -6.91 -8.39
N PHE A 107 5.28 -6.91 -7.63
CA PHE A 107 5.17 -7.72 -6.41
C PHE A 107 5.17 -9.23 -6.71
N THR A 108 4.45 -9.65 -7.75
CA THR A 108 4.44 -11.05 -8.22
C THR A 108 5.84 -11.52 -8.59
N LYS A 109 6.60 -10.66 -9.28
CA LYS A 109 7.98 -10.96 -9.66
C LYS A 109 8.89 -11.09 -8.43
N LEU A 110 8.74 -10.24 -7.42
CA LEU A 110 9.52 -10.33 -6.17
C LEU A 110 9.28 -11.65 -5.45
N LEU A 111 8.02 -12.08 -5.33
CA LEU A 111 7.68 -13.36 -4.69
C LEU A 111 8.31 -14.54 -5.44
N TYR A 112 8.25 -14.52 -6.77
CA TYR A 112 8.87 -15.57 -7.59
C TYR A 112 10.39 -15.64 -7.41
N GLU A 113 11.06 -14.49 -7.39
CA GLU A 113 12.52 -14.40 -7.17
C GLU A 113 12.91 -14.88 -5.76
N GLU A 114 12.08 -14.62 -4.74
CA GLU A 114 12.29 -15.10 -3.38
C GLU A 114 12.12 -16.62 -3.28
N ASP A 115 11.04 -17.17 -3.84
CA ASP A 115 10.78 -18.62 -3.85
C ASP A 115 11.92 -19.41 -4.52
N GLN A 116 12.48 -18.88 -5.61
CA GLN A 116 13.64 -19.48 -6.27
C GLN A 116 14.87 -19.49 -5.37
N GLN A 117 15.15 -18.38 -4.70
CA GLN A 117 16.30 -18.27 -3.79
C GLN A 117 16.17 -19.23 -2.60
N VAL A 118 14.98 -19.33 -2.00
CA VAL A 118 14.70 -20.27 -0.92
C VAL A 118 14.89 -21.71 -1.40
N THR A 119 14.31 -22.08 -2.54
CA THR A 119 14.45 -23.42 -3.12
C THR A 119 15.91 -23.79 -3.38
N GLU A 120 16.69 -22.87 -3.95
CA GLU A 120 18.12 -23.08 -4.19
C GLU A 120 18.92 -23.22 -2.89
N ALA A 121 18.60 -22.42 -1.87
CA ALA A 121 19.26 -22.48 -0.58
C ALA A 121 18.98 -23.83 0.12
N GLU A 122 17.74 -24.31 0.09
CA GLU A 122 17.35 -25.60 0.63
C GLU A 122 18.10 -26.75 -0.05
N LEU A 123 18.19 -26.74 -1.40
CA LEU A 123 18.94 -27.74 -2.16
C LEU A 123 20.44 -27.76 -1.83
N ARG A 124 21.04 -26.61 -1.49
CA ARG A 124 22.46 -26.52 -1.11
C ARG A 124 22.75 -27.03 0.30
N MET A 125 21.72 -27.17 1.14
CA MET A 125 21.84 -27.68 2.51
C MET A 125 21.61 -29.20 2.62
N LEU A 126 21.19 -29.84 1.52
CA LEU A 126 21.04 -31.30 1.39
C LEU A 126 22.33 -31.98 0.93
#